data_AF-A0A6P1CZ42-F1
#
_entry.id   AF-A0A6P1CZ42-F1
#
_cell.length_a   1.000
_cell.length_b   1.000
_cell.length_c   1.000
_cell.angle_alpha   90.00
_cell.angle_beta   90.00
_cell.angle_gamma   90.00
#
_symmetry.space_group_name_H-M   'P 1'
#
loop_
_entity.id
_entity.type
_entity.pdbx_description
1 polymer ?
#
loop_
_entity_poly.entity_id
_entity_poly.type
_entity_poly.pdbx_seq_one_letter_code
_entity_poly.pdbx_strand_id
1 'polypeptide(L)'
;MRVSPPSDDELRQNFEEMLASVCNGGGLRSATGLDMKTEDALWAIARSYPEVSDELVAAARAAFAGQLDGTNARERREALARKIEELDRRAR
;
A
#
# COMPACT_ATOMS: atom_id res chain seq x y z
N MET A 1 2.24 -13.51 18.32
CA MET A 1 2.94 -12.32 17.81
C MET A 1 4.12 -12.81 17.00
N ARG A 2 4.25 -12.43 15.71
CA ARG A 2 5.39 -12.85 14.88
C ARG A 2 6.66 -12.10 15.31
N VAL A 3 7.80 -12.78 15.28
CA VAL A 3 9.12 -12.25 15.70
C VAL A 3 9.82 -11.49 14.56
N SER A 4 9.49 -11.81 13.31
CA SER A 4 10.12 -11.26 12.11
C SER A 4 9.08 -10.66 11.15
N PRO A 5 9.44 -9.63 10.37
CA PRO A 5 8.60 -9.14 9.28
C PRO A 5 8.37 -10.26 8.24
N PRO A 6 7.26 -10.22 7.48
CA PRO A 6 7.02 -11.16 6.40
C PRO A 6 8.13 -11.07 5.35
N SER A 7 8.45 -12.22 4.77
CA SER A 7 9.31 -12.31 3.59
C SER A 7 8.64 -11.73 2.34
N ASP A 8 9.42 -11.42 1.31
CA ASP A 8 8.90 -10.95 0.02
C ASP A 8 7.88 -11.91 -0.60
N ASP A 9 8.08 -13.23 -0.45
CA ASP A 9 7.14 -14.23 -0.96
C ASP A 9 5.82 -14.21 -0.19
N GLU A 10 5.86 -14.06 1.14
CA GLU A 10 4.65 -13.86 1.93
C GLU A 10 3.94 -12.55 1.57
N LEU A 11 4.69 -11.48 1.31
CA LEU A 11 4.13 -10.21 0.84
C LEU A 11 3.44 -10.37 -0.53
N ARG A 12 4.05 -11.10 -1.47
CA ARG A 12 3.46 -11.40 -2.78
C ARG A 12 2.17 -12.20 -2.63
N GLN A 13 2.18 -13.25 -1.81
CA GLN A 13 0.99 -14.05 -1.53
C GLN A 13 -0.12 -13.18 -0.93
N ASN A 14 0.19 -12.41 0.12
CA ASN A 14 -0.78 -11.55 0.78
C ASN A 14 -1.35 -10.50 -0.18
N PHE A 15 -0.51 -9.91 -1.04
CA PHE A 15 -0.95 -8.95 -2.05
C PHE A 15 -1.93 -9.58 -3.06
N GLU A 16 -1.60 -10.72 -3.66
CA GLU A 16 -2.48 -11.37 -4.64
C GLU A 16 -3.79 -11.84 -3.99
N GLU A 17 -3.76 -12.34 -2.76
CA GLU A 17 -4.97 -12.69 -2.00
C GLU A 17 -5.86 -11.46 -1.74
N MET A 18 -5.26 -10.32 -1.39
CA MET A 18 -6.01 -9.08 -1.16
C MET A 18 -6.55 -8.48 -2.45
N LEU A 19 -5.76 -8.47 -3.52
CA LEU A 19 -6.17 -8.01 -4.84
C LEU A 19 -7.35 -8.83 -5.37
N ALA A 20 -7.26 -10.16 -5.29
CA ALA A 20 -8.35 -11.04 -5.65
C ALA A 20 -9.60 -10.77 -4.79
N SER A 21 -9.44 -10.54 -3.48
CA SER A 21 -10.57 -10.24 -2.60
C SER A 21 -11.30 -8.96 -3.02
N VAL A 22 -10.59 -7.84 -3.18
CA VAL A 22 -11.20 -6.54 -3.50
C VAL A 22 -11.78 -6.50 -4.92
N CYS A 23 -11.20 -7.21 -5.88
CA CYS A 23 -11.77 -7.33 -7.24
C CYS A 23 -13.06 -8.15 -7.27
N ASN A 24 -13.31 -9.00 -6.27
CA ASN A 24 -14.52 -9.83 -6.17
C ASN A 24 -15.55 -9.28 -5.16
N GLY A 25 -15.45 -8.00 -4.79
CA GLY A 25 -16.38 -7.35 -3.85
C GLY A 25 -16.12 -7.68 -2.38
N GLY A 26 -14.99 -8.30 -2.09
CA GLY A 26 -14.48 -8.48 -0.73
C GLY A 26 -13.80 -7.22 -0.19
N GLY A 27 -12.91 -7.40 0.79
CA GLY A 27 -12.24 -6.30 1.47
C GLY A 27 -10.84 -6.68 1.93
N LEU A 28 -10.17 -5.74 2.60
CA LEU A 28 -8.83 -5.98 3.12
C LEU A 28 -8.85 -6.64 4.50
N ARG A 29 -8.01 -7.67 4.64
CA ARG A 29 -7.66 -8.25 5.94
C ARG A 29 -6.55 -7.43 6.58
N SER A 30 -6.58 -7.34 7.90
CA SER A 30 -5.47 -6.77 8.68
C SER A 30 -4.27 -7.73 8.73
N ALA A 31 -3.10 -7.19 9.13
CA ALA A 31 -1.88 -7.97 9.40
C ALA A 31 -1.32 -8.72 8.17
N THR A 32 -1.51 -8.15 6.98
CA THR A 32 -0.95 -8.64 5.71
C THR A 32 0.52 -8.24 5.53
N GLY A 33 1.00 -7.23 6.26
CA GLY A 33 2.33 -6.66 6.08
C GLY A 33 2.45 -5.76 4.85
N LEU A 34 1.33 -5.47 4.17
CA LEU A 34 1.29 -4.46 3.12
C LEU A 34 1.48 -3.08 3.73
N ASP A 35 2.23 -2.22 3.04
CA ASP A 35 2.39 -0.84 3.47
C ASP A 35 1.11 -0.03 3.15
N MET A 36 0.97 1.12 3.79
CA MET A 36 -0.23 1.95 3.65
C MET A 36 -0.49 2.38 2.21
N LYS A 37 0.54 2.60 1.37
CA LYS A 37 0.35 3.04 -0.01
C LYS A 37 -0.22 1.90 -0.86
N THR A 38 0.25 0.67 -0.63
CA THR A 38 -0.32 -0.53 -1.23
C THR A 38 -1.75 -0.77 -0.75
N GLU A 39 -2.01 -0.66 0.56
CA GLU A 39 -3.36 -0.81 1.12
C GLU A 39 -4.34 0.25 0.59
N ASP A 40 -3.92 1.50 0.47
CA ASP A 40 -4.74 2.60 -0.07
C ASP A 40 -5.16 2.34 -1.52
N ALA A 41 -4.24 1.81 -2.33
CA ALA A 41 -4.53 1.44 -3.72
C ALA A 41 -5.53 0.27 -3.81
N LEU A 42 -5.40 -0.75 -2.95
CA LEU A 42 -6.36 -1.84 -2.88
C LEU A 42 -7.73 -1.38 -2.36
N TRP A 43 -7.77 -0.45 -1.40
CA TRP A 43 -9.01 0.16 -0.96
C TRP A 43 -9.69 0.99 -2.06
N ALA A 44 -8.93 1.61 -2.96
CA ALA A 44 -9.50 2.29 -4.12
C ALA A 44 -10.24 1.32 -5.05
N ILE A 45 -9.69 0.12 -5.25
CA ILE A 45 -10.37 -0.97 -5.97
C ILE A 45 -11.65 -1.38 -5.23
N ALA A 46 -11.55 -1.67 -3.93
CA ALA A 46 -12.70 -2.12 -3.13
C ALA A 46 -13.86 -1.12 -3.14
N ARG A 47 -13.56 0.18 -3.09
CA ARG A 47 -14.57 1.25 -3.17
C ARG A 47 -15.20 1.41 -4.55
N SER A 48 -14.54 0.94 -5.61
CA SER A 48 -15.00 1.06 -6.98
C SER A 48 -15.81 -0.16 -7.43
N TYR A 49 -15.80 -1.27 -6.66
CA TYR A 49 -16.57 -2.46 -7.00
C TYR A 49 -18.09 -2.15 -7.12
N PRO A 50 -18.77 -2.66 -8.17
CA PRO A 50 -18.31 -3.63 -9.16
C PRO A 50 -17.56 -3.04 -10.38
N GLU A 51 -17.45 -1.72 -10.50
CA GLU A 51 -16.83 -1.01 -11.62
C GLU A 51 -15.30 -0.87 -11.46
N VAL A 52 -14.61 -1.99 -11.24
CA VAL A 52 -13.15 -2.01 -11.11
C VAL A 52 -12.50 -1.80 -12.48
N SER A 53 -11.70 -0.74 -12.62
CA SER A 53 -10.93 -0.48 -13.83
C SER A 53 -9.55 -1.13 -13.82
N ASP A 54 -9.03 -1.44 -15.01
CA ASP A 54 -7.66 -1.94 -15.19
C ASP A 54 -6.60 -0.96 -14.65
N GLU A 55 -6.88 0.35 -14.69
CA GLU A 55 -6.01 1.39 -14.15
C GLU A 55 -5.86 1.27 -12.62
N LEU A 56 -6.94 0.98 -11.90
CA LEU A 56 -6.88 0.79 -10.45
C LEU A 56 -6.06 -0.46 -10.09
N VAL A 57 -6.22 -1.54 -10.86
CA VAL A 57 -5.44 -2.77 -10.70
C VAL A 57 -3.95 -2.50 -11.00
N ALA A 58 -3.64 -1.77 -12.07
CA ALA A 58 -2.28 -1.39 -12.42
C ALA A 58 -1.65 -0.49 -11.33
N ALA A 59 -2.40 0.46 -10.79
CA ALA A 59 -1.96 1.32 -9.69
C ALA A 59 -1.65 0.51 -8.42
N ALA A 60 -2.50 -0.45 -8.06
CA ALA A 60 -2.24 -1.34 -6.92
C ALA A 60 -0.98 -2.20 -7.12
N ARG A 61 -0.77 -2.74 -8.33
CA ARG A 61 0.44 -3.51 -8.68
C ARG A 61 1.70 -2.64 -8.65
N ALA A 62 1.62 -1.40 -9.14
CA ALA A 62 2.73 -0.45 -9.08
C ALA A 62 3.07 -0.04 -7.64
N ALA A 63 2.06 0.21 -6.80
CA ALA A 63 2.25 0.49 -5.38
C ALA A 63 2.93 -0.69 -4.67
N PHE A 64 2.50 -1.92 -4.95
CA PHE A 64 3.12 -3.12 -4.37
C PHE A 64 4.56 -3.34 -4.86
N ALA A 65 4.85 -3.13 -6.14
CA ALA A 65 6.23 -3.15 -6.64
C ALA A 65 7.11 -2.14 -5.87
N GLY A 66 6.55 -0.95 -5.60
CA GLY A 66 7.21 0.08 -4.81
C GLY A 66 7.45 -0.28 -3.34
N GLN A 67 6.66 -1.20 -2.79
CA GLN A 67 6.89 -1.76 -1.46
C GLN A 67 8.09 -2.72 -1.49
N LEU A 68 8.17 -3.60 -2.50
CA LEU A 68 9.23 -4.60 -2.63
C LEU A 68 10.60 -3.96 -2.92
N ASP A 69 10.64 -2.94 -3.78
CA ASP A 69 11.89 -2.24 -4.13
C ASP A 69 12.27 -1.15 -3.13
N GLY A 70 11.43 -0.89 -2.12
CA GLY A 70 11.63 0.09 -1.06
C GLY A 70 11.41 1.55 -1.46
N THR A 71 10.94 1.84 -2.68
CA THR A 71 10.65 3.19 -3.14
C THR A 71 9.53 3.84 -2.32
N ASN A 72 8.49 3.11 -1.94
CA ASN A 72 7.42 3.61 -1.06
C ASN A 72 7.98 4.09 0.29
N ALA A 73 8.89 3.32 0.88
CA ALA A 73 9.53 3.69 2.14
C ALA A 73 10.43 4.93 2.00
N ARG A 74 11.12 5.08 0.86
CA ARG A 74 11.90 6.29 0.55
C ARG A 74 10.99 7.51 0.39
N GLU A 75 9.95 7.43 -0.42
CA GLU A 75 8.99 8.52 -0.63
C GLU A 75 8.33 8.96 0.69
N ARG A 76 7.94 8.00 1.54
CA ARG A 76 7.38 8.29 2.86
C ARG A 76 8.35 9.07 3.74
N ARG A 77 9.64 8.69 3.74
CA ARG A 77 10.68 9.41 4.52
C ARG A 77 10.88 10.83 4.00
N GLU A 78 10.93 11.01 2.68
CA GLU A 78 11.05 12.34 2.07
C GLU A 78 9.85 13.23 2.37
N ALA A 79 8.63 12.69 2.25
CA ALA A 79 7.40 13.42 2.57
C ALA A 79 7.35 13.84 4.05
N LEU A 80 7.82 12.98 4.96
CA LEU A 80 7.91 13.30 6.38
C LEU A 80 8.94 14.41 6.63
N ALA A 81 10.12 14.33 6.02
CA ALA A 81 11.16 15.36 6.15
C ALA A 81 10.65 16.74 5.69
N ARG A 82 9.96 16.80 4.54
CA ARG A 82 9.36 18.04 4.03
C ARG A 82 8.32 18.63 4.99
N LYS A 83 7.47 17.78 5.58
CA LYS A 83 6.47 18.22 6.56
C LYS A 83 7.10 18.77 7.83
N ILE A 84 8.18 18.16 8.32
CA ILE A 84 8.91 18.65 9.49
C ILE A 84 9.52 20.03 9.19
N GLU A 85 10.19 20.18 8.04
CA GLU A 85 10.78 21.46 7.62
C GLU A 85 9.71 22.57 7.51
N GLU A 86 8.53 22.25 6.97
CA GLU A 86 7.40 23.17 6.89
C GLU A 86 6.90 23.62 8.27
N LEU A 87 6.79 22.69 9.22
CA LEU A 87 6.38 22.99 10.60
C LEU A 87 7.41 23.87 11.30
N ASP A 88 8.70 23.57 11.15
CA ASP A 88 9.79 24.37 11.72
C ASP A 88 9.81 25.80 11.17
N ARG A 89 9.47 26.00 9.89
CA ARG A 89 9.31 27.33 9.30
C ARG A 89 8.12 28.10 9.85
N ARG A 90 7.01 27.41 10.15
CA ARG A 90 5.79 28.04 10.70
C ARG A 90 5.92 28.40 12.19
N ALA A 91 6.81 27.72 12.91
CA ALA A 91 7.05 27.95 14.33
C ALA A 91 8.05 29.07 14.64
N ARG A 92 8.64 29.70 13.61
CA ARG A 92 9.55 30.85 13.69
C ARG A 92 8.82 32.14 13.32
#